data_AF-A0A6C0HW07-F1
#
_entry.id   AF-A0A6C0HW07-F1
#
_cell.length_a   1.000
_cell.length_b   1.000
_cell.length_c   1.000
_cell.angle_alpha   90.00
_cell.angle_beta   90.00
_cell.angle_gamma   90.00
#
_symmetry.space_group_name_H-M   'P 1'
#
loop_
_entity.id
_entity.type
_entity.pdbx_description
1 polymer ?
#
loop_
_entity_poly.entity_id
_entity_poly.type
_entity_poly.pdbx_seq_one_letter_code
_entity_poly.pdbx_strand_id
1 'polypeptide(L)'
;MASQIWNDIFNKNMNNIPKNIHNNYELKLDSVYGINNRIDYTNLIIYSIDPENCTDADDAFSVYKENNLIHLFIHIADPTAYFNPIDPLFDDIIKNGTTVYLSNNEPDHLFPKNILEECSLINGIKNVLIVHTIINNLNIISSKVEYGIINCSNGKRFSYESSVLNLDDVLLLSLEVSEYLKSKRNCSAINDLSLVIPIVKDSEVILKPDIKEVKMMKNMIAEFAIHANTIFAQELDINNLFLRKLELHDKDYDNIHDLIENKICASYTNKNIKHDLIGTNSCYTHSTSPLRRTSDCIVHFLLKSKFLLLESPFTHEQLETFADILNKKNKEMKQLQFKDSKLRTFQWIAEELESRLNPIKIKVKLMKSKGFFINLMIIKIDNMDVNISYTLKMNNKRKNKLKELNEINSIIINITKINPFINYDEGTLPELDAIFE
;
A
#
# COMPACT_ATOMS: atom_id res chain seq x y z
N MET A 1 24.26 13.83 16.30
CA MET A 1 23.91 15.26 16.03
C MET A 1 23.11 15.38 14.74
N ALA A 2 23.38 14.48 13.78
CA ALA A 2 22.66 14.31 12.53
C ALA A 2 21.13 14.20 12.68
N SER A 3 20.61 13.35 13.59
CA SER A 3 19.16 13.12 13.75
C SER A 3 18.36 14.42 13.89
N GLN A 4 18.81 15.36 14.72
CA GLN A 4 18.11 16.64 14.92
C GLN A 4 18.08 17.49 13.65
N ILE A 5 19.21 17.61 12.94
CA ILE A 5 19.31 18.38 11.70
C ILE A 5 18.38 17.83 10.62
N TRP A 6 18.35 16.51 10.45
CA TRP A 6 17.49 15.86 9.46
C TRP A 6 16.01 15.93 9.82
N ASN A 7 15.67 15.85 11.11
CA ASN A 7 14.30 16.08 11.59
C ASN A 7 13.85 17.54 11.34
N ASP A 8 14.73 18.53 11.53
CA ASP A 8 14.41 19.92 11.21
C ASP A 8 14.19 20.13 9.69
N ILE A 9 14.99 19.47 8.86
CA ILE A 9 14.81 19.47 7.39
C ILE A 9 13.48 18.80 7.01
N PHE A 10 13.12 17.69 7.65
CA PHE A 10 11.83 17.04 7.44
C PHE A 10 10.69 17.99 7.76
N ASN A 11 10.71 18.59 8.96
CA ASN A 11 9.70 19.52 9.42
C ASN A 11 9.55 20.71 8.46
N LYS A 12 10.66 21.30 8.01
CA LYS A 12 10.63 22.42 7.05
C LYS A 12 10.01 22.04 5.69
N ASN A 13 10.26 20.83 5.21
CA ASN A 13 9.80 20.38 3.89
C ASN A 13 8.41 19.73 3.89
N MET A 14 7.97 19.18 5.02
CA MET A 14 6.75 18.37 5.12
C MET A 14 5.63 19.01 5.96
N ASN A 15 5.89 20.04 6.77
CA ASN A 15 4.85 20.64 7.64
C ASN A 15 3.77 21.45 6.90
N ASN A 16 3.92 21.69 5.60
CA ASN A 16 2.94 22.43 4.78
C ASN A 16 1.91 21.53 4.08
N ILE A 17 1.82 20.26 4.47
CA ILE A 17 0.82 19.34 3.92
C ILE A 17 -0.51 19.65 4.59
N PRO A 18 -1.56 20.02 3.84
CA PRO A 18 -2.88 20.25 4.42
C PRO A 18 -3.33 18.99 5.14
N LYS A 19 -3.74 19.13 6.40
CA LYS A 19 -4.37 18.03 7.12
C LYS A 19 -5.77 17.78 6.57
N ASN A 20 -6.19 16.53 6.55
CA ASN A 20 -7.57 16.13 6.36
C ASN A 20 -8.40 16.81 7.46
N ILE A 21 -9.42 17.54 7.05
CA ILE A 21 -10.29 18.25 7.98
C ILE A 21 -11.25 17.22 8.56
N HIS A 22 -11.07 16.93 9.84
CA HIS A 22 -11.97 16.06 10.59
C HIS A 22 -13.14 16.89 11.10
N ASN A 23 -14.26 16.84 10.38
CA ASN A 23 -15.51 17.38 10.89
C ASN A 23 -16.01 16.50 12.04
N ASN A 24 -16.63 17.10 13.06
CA ASN A 24 -17.37 16.37 14.09
C ASN A 24 -18.61 15.73 13.43
N TYR A 25 -18.42 14.57 12.83
CA TYR A 25 -19.47 13.82 12.17
C TYR A 25 -20.18 12.91 13.19
N GLU A 26 -21.48 13.09 13.34
CA GLU A 26 -22.33 12.20 14.13
C GLU A 26 -22.66 10.94 13.32
N LEU A 27 -22.39 9.76 13.88
CA LEU A 27 -22.58 8.48 13.20
C LEU A 27 -24.03 8.30 12.76
N LYS A 28 -24.24 7.95 11.50
CA LYS A 28 -25.57 7.63 10.98
C LYS A 28 -25.74 6.12 10.83
N LEU A 29 -26.43 5.53 11.79
CA LEU A 29 -26.74 4.10 11.81
C LEU A 29 -27.92 3.74 10.89
N ASP A 30 -28.83 4.70 10.63
CA ASP A 30 -29.98 4.54 9.74
C ASP A 30 -29.63 4.88 8.28
N SER A 31 -28.61 4.21 7.73
CA SER A 31 -28.22 4.37 6.35
C SER A 31 -29.20 3.66 5.40
N VAL A 32 -29.52 4.29 4.26
CA VAL A 32 -30.23 3.64 3.14
C VAL A 32 -29.44 2.42 2.64
N TYR A 33 -28.11 2.46 2.78
CA TYR A 33 -27.20 1.36 2.44
C TYR A 33 -26.79 0.55 3.68
N GLY A 34 -27.49 0.72 4.81
CA GLY A 34 -27.28 -0.03 6.03
C GLY A 34 -27.69 -1.50 5.87
N ILE A 35 -26.84 -2.41 6.34
CA ILE A 35 -27.15 -3.85 6.34
C ILE A 35 -27.66 -4.25 7.72
N ASN A 36 -28.97 -4.49 7.82
CA ASN A 36 -29.64 -4.81 9.08
C ASN A 36 -29.49 -6.29 9.48
N ASN A 37 -29.46 -7.20 8.51
CA ASN A 37 -29.42 -8.65 8.75
C ASN A 37 -28.00 -9.21 8.54
N ARG A 38 -27.04 -8.75 9.34
CA ARG A 38 -25.67 -9.26 9.29
C ARG A 38 -25.59 -10.66 9.88
N ILE A 39 -24.78 -11.51 9.25
CA ILE A 39 -24.52 -12.87 9.73
C ILE A 39 -23.60 -12.79 10.96
N ASP A 40 -23.96 -13.52 12.02
CA ASP A 40 -23.16 -13.57 13.24
C ASP A 40 -21.99 -14.54 13.10
N TYR A 41 -20.78 -13.98 13.02
CA TYR A 41 -19.51 -14.69 12.99
C TYR A 41 -18.67 -14.44 14.25
N THR A 42 -19.29 -13.97 15.34
CA THR A 42 -18.58 -13.65 16.60
C THR A 42 -17.92 -14.85 17.28
N ASN A 43 -18.31 -16.07 16.90
CA ASN A 43 -17.70 -17.33 17.37
C ASN A 43 -16.42 -17.71 16.61
N LEU A 44 -16.11 -17.07 15.48
CA LEU A 44 -14.88 -17.34 14.73
C LEU A 44 -13.67 -16.73 15.45
N ILE A 45 -12.56 -17.47 15.47
CA ILE A 45 -11.28 -16.91 15.89
C ILE A 45 -10.76 -16.04 14.74
N ILE A 46 -10.55 -14.76 15.03
CA ILE A 46 -10.11 -13.74 14.07
C ILE A 46 -8.60 -13.54 14.20
N TYR A 47 -7.90 -13.39 13.08
CA TYR A 47 -6.49 -13.00 13.01
C TYR A 47 -6.37 -11.67 12.26
N SER A 48 -5.73 -10.66 12.85
CA SER A 48 -5.26 -9.48 12.12
C SER A 48 -3.74 -9.40 12.21
N ILE A 49 -3.10 -9.18 11.06
CA ILE A 49 -1.64 -9.11 10.93
C ILE A 49 -1.30 -7.81 10.21
N ASP A 50 -0.74 -6.86 10.95
CA ASP A 50 -0.54 -5.49 10.50
C ASP A 50 0.92 -5.04 10.73
N PRO A 51 1.33 -3.88 10.22
CA PRO A 51 2.56 -3.24 10.69
C PRO A 51 2.54 -2.98 12.20
N GLU A 52 3.73 -2.91 12.82
CA GLU A 52 3.88 -2.49 14.21
C GLU A 52 3.19 -1.12 14.43
N ASN A 53 2.49 -0.96 15.56
CA ASN A 53 1.75 0.26 15.92
C ASN A 53 0.57 0.64 15.01
N CYS A 54 0.05 -0.25 14.16
CA CYS A 54 -1.20 0.02 13.43
C CYS A 54 -2.36 0.33 14.42
N THR A 55 -3.16 1.35 14.11
CA THR A 55 -4.29 1.81 14.94
C THR A 55 -5.63 1.75 14.20
N ASP A 56 -5.61 1.38 12.92
CA ASP A 56 -6.71 1.45 11.97
C ASP A 56 -6.75 0.20 11.08
N ALA A 57 -6.72 -1.00 11.70
CA ALA A 57 -6.77 -2.28 10.99
C ALA A 57 -8.05 -2.37 10.12
N ASP A 58 -7.84 -2.50 8.80
CA ASP A 58 -8.90 -2.62 7.81
C ASP A 58 -9.37 -4.05 7.61
N ASP A 59 -8.45 -5.01 7.74
CA ASP A 59 -8.65 -6.37 7.33
C ASP A 59 -8.22 -7.36 8.41
N ALA A 60 -8.91 -8.49 8.42
CA ALA A 60 -8.63 -9.63 9.28
C ALA A 60 -9.06 -10.91 8.56
N PHE A 61 -8.69 -12.07 9.08
CA PHE A 61 -9.08 -13.35 8.49
C PHE A 61 -9.38 -14.42 9.52
N SER A 62 -10.12 -15.43 9.10
CA SER A 62 -10.29 -16.69 9.83
C SER A 62 -10.09 -17.84 8.86
N VAL A 63 -9.35 -18.87 9.28
CA VAL A 63 -9.21 -20.10 8.50
C VAL A 63 -9.45 -21.30 9.40
N TYR A 64 -10.27 -22.23 8.95
CA TYR A 64 -10.42 -23.53 9.60
C TYR A 64 -10.67 -24.62 8.57
N LYS A 65 -10.53 -25.87 9.01
CA LYS A 65 -10.83 -27.06 8.22
C LYS A 65 -12.01 -27.80 8.82
N GLU A 66 -13.01 -28.10 8.01
CA GLU A 66 -14.21 -28.86 8.38
C GLU A 66 -14.51 -29.88 7.27
N ASN A 67 -14.68 -31.16 7.60
CA ASN A 67 -15.03 -32.21 6.63
C ASN A 67 -14.12 -32.25 5.37
N ASN A 68 -12.80 -32.05 5.56
CA ASN A 68 -11.79 -31.91 4.50
C ASN A 68 -11.90 -30.65 3.62
N LEU A 69 -12.83 -29.75 3.92
CA LEU A 69 -12.95 -28.44 3.29
C LEU A 69 -12.20 -27.41 4.14
N ILE A 70 -11.40 -26.56 3.49
CA ILE A 70 -10.80 -25.38 4.11
C ILE A 70 -11.75 -24.21 3.87
N HIS A 71 -12.11 -23.53 4.95
CA HIS A 71 -12.93 -22.33 4.91
C HIS A 71 -12.02 -21.14 5.22
N LEU A 72 -11.86 -20.25 4.24
CA LEU A 72 -11.18 -18.98 4.37
C LEU A 72 -12.23 -17.87 4.44
N PHE A 73 -12.21 -17.09 5.51
CA PHE A 73 -12.97 -15.88 5.67
C PHE A 73 -12.00 -14.71 5.67
N ILE A 74 -12.19 -13.76 4.76
CA ILE A 74 -11.45 -12.50 4.75
C ILE A 74 -12.45 -11.42 5.15
N HIS A 75 -12.25 -10.83 6.31
CA HIS A 75 -13.11 -9.83 6.93
C HIS A 75 -12.54 -8.44 6.68
N ILE A 76 -13.34 -7.54 6.11
CA ILE A 76 -12.97 -6.16 5.83
C ILE A 76 -13.88 -5.21 6.59
N ALA A 77 -13.31 -4.23 7.29
CA ALA A 77 -14.01 -3.19 8.01
C ALA A 77 -15.08 -2.51 7.13
N ASP A 78 -16.22 -2.16 7.69
CA ASP A 78 -17.31 -1.53 6.96
C ASP A 78 -17.60 -0.09 7.45
N PRO A 79 -16.77 0.90 7.11
CA PRO A 79 -17.03 2.30 7.47
C PRO A 79 -18.28 2.87 6.79
N THR A 80 -18.65 2.32 5.64
CA THR A 80 -19.87 2.71 4.91
C THR A 80 -21.16 2.28 5.63
N ALA A 81 -21.07 1.62 6.80
CA ALA A 81 -22.20 1.39 7.69
C ALA A 81 -22.59 2.63 8.52
N TYR A 82 -21.71 3.65 8.58
CA TYR A 82 -21.85 4.76 9.51
C TYR A 82 -22.06 6.13 8.85
N PHE A 83 -22.04 6.18 7.51
CA PHE A 83 -22.30 7.40 6.75
C PHE A 83 -22.87 7.08 5.36
N ASN A 84 -23.46 8.07 4.70
CA ASN A 84 -24.10 7.92 3.40
C ASN A 84 -23.37 8.72 2.30
N PRO A 85 -23.53 8.33 1.01
CA PRO A 85 -22.99 9.09 -0.12
C PRO A 85 -23.45 10.55 -0.22
N ILE A 86 -24.61 10.89 0.35
CA ILE A 86 -25.17 12.26 0.35
C ILE A 86 -24.61 13.13 1.48
N ASP A 87 -23.86 12.54 2.42
CA ASP A 87 -23.38 13.27 3.58
C ASP A 87 -22.16 14.13 3.23
N PRO A 88 -21.96 15.29 3.87
CA PRO A 88 -20.77 16.14 3.65
C PRO A 88 -19.45 15.40 3.90
N LEU A 89 -19.45 14.40 4.79
CA LEU A 89 -18.29 13.54 5.01
C LEU A 89 -17.86 12.82 3.74
N PHE A 90 -18.80 12.41 2.88
CA PHE A 90 -18.45 11.74 1.63
C PHE A 90 -17.68 12.67 0.68
N ASP A 91 -18.08 13.94 0.58
CA ASP A 91 -17.37 14.96 -0.19
C ASP A 91 -15.93 15.17 0.34
N ASP A 92 -15.77 15.19 1.65
CA ASP A 92 -14.46 15.32 2.31
C ASP A 92 -13.56 14.11 1.99
N ILE A 93 -14.06 12.87 2.10
CA ILE A 93 -13.25 11.69 1.77
C ILE A 93 -12.93 11.61 0.28
N ILE A 94 -13.82 12.06 -0.63
CA ILE A 94 -13.52 12.12 -2.07
C ILE A 94 -12.41 13.13 -2.34
N LYS A 95 -12.49 14.30 -1.72
CA LYS A 95 -11.49 15.37 -1.84
C LYS A 95 -10.12 14.93 -1.32
N ASN A 96 -10.07 14.22 -0.19
CA ASN A 96 -8.82 13.76 0.44
C ASN A 96 -8.26 12.51 -0.25
N GLY A 97 -9.13 11.57 -0.61
CA GLY A 97 -8.85 10.36 -1.40
C GLY A 97 -8.17 9.22 -0.64
N THR A 98 -7.25 9.53 0.28
CA THR A 98 -6.52 8.53 1.09
C THR A 98 -6.02 9.12 2.40
N THR A 99 -5.81 8.26 3.40
CA THR A 99 -5.04 8.61 4.62
C THR A 99 -3.60 8.97 4.24
N VAL A 100 -3.04 9.98 4.90
CA VAL A 100 -1.64 10.39 4.72
C VAL A 100 -0.78 9.81 5.83
N TYR A 101 0.09 8.86 5.48
CA TYR A 101 1.09 8.29 6.37
C TYR A 101 2.44 8.97 6.13
N LEU A 102 2.93 9.69 7.14
CA LEU A 102 4.26 10.29 7.15
C LEU A 102 5.08 9.66 8.27
N SER A 103 6.36 9.42 8.02
CA SER A 103 7.24 8.69 8.93
C SER A 103 7.36 9.28 10.36
N ASN A 104 7.20 10.60 10.56
CA ASN A 104 7.35 11.26 11.87
C ASN A 104 6.06 11.74 12.53
N ASN A 105 4.93 11.64 11.85
CA ASN A 105 3.68 12.21 12.32
C ASN A 105 2.66 11.09 12.49
N GLU A 106 1.73 11.29 13.44
CA GLU A 106 0.53 10.46 13.48
C GLU A 106 -0.16 10.49 12.10
N PRO A 107 -0.72 9.36 11.65
CA PRO A 107 -1.42 9.31 10.38
C PRO A 107 -2.52 10.36 10.34
N ASP A 108 -2.57 11.11 9.25
CA ASP A 108 -3.67 12.02 8.99
C ASP A 108 -4.77 11.24 8.28
N HIS A 109 -5.63 10.64 9.11
CA HIS A 109 -6.63 9.67 8.67
C HIS A 109 -7.63 10.26 7.68
N LEU A 110 -8.19 9.39 6.84
CA LEU A 110 -9.27 9.74 5.92
C LEU A 110 -10.59 10.03 6.65
N PHE A 111 -10.80 9.38 7.80
CA PHE A 111 -12.02 9.46 8.58
C PHE A 111 -11.82 10.13 9.94
N PRO A 112 -12.89 10.76 10.48
CA PRO A 112 -12.96 11.14 11.87
C PRO A 112 -12.72 9.98 12.83
N LYS A 113 -12.19 10.29 14.01
CA LYS A 113 -11.75 9.30 15.01
C LYS A 113 -12.86 8.34 15.44
N ASN A 114 -14.10 8.82 15.61
CA ASN A 114 -15.23 7.98 16.01
C ASN A 114 -15.55 6.89 14.97
N ILE A 115 -15.45 7.17 13.66
CA ILE A 115 -15.62 6.15 12.63
C ILE A 115 -14.48 5.13 12.70
N LEU A 116 -13.23 5.58 12.87
CA LEU A 116 -12.09 4.66 13.02
C LEU A 116 -12.27 3.74 14.23
N GLU A 117 -12.66 4.29 15.38
CA GLU A 117 -12.91 3.54 16.60
C GLU A 117 -14.04 2.50 16.42
N GLU A 118 -15.11 2.86 15.71
CA GLU A 118 -16.23 1.95 15.43
C GLU A 118 -15.91 0.88 14.38
N CYS A 119 -14.99 1.13 13.46
CA CYS A 119 -14.76 0.26 12.31
C CYS A 119 -13.49 -0.57 12.38
N SER A 120 -12.44 -0.08 13.04
CA SER A 120 -11.14 -0.75 13.06
C SER A 120 -11.25 -2.14 13.67
N LEU A 121 -10.70 -3.15 12.99
CA LEU A 121 -10.79 -4.55 13.39
C LEU A 121 -9.86 -4.94 14.54
N ILE A 122 -9.54 -3.99 15.42
CA ILE A 122 -8.63 -4.17 16.56
C ILE A 122 -9.35 -4.76 17.78
N ASN A 123 -10.57 -4.30 18.09
CA ASN A 123 -11.27 -4.69 19.31
C ASN A 123 -12.79 -4.48 19.20
N GLY A 124 -13.57 -5.21 20.00
CA GLY A 124 -15.03 -5.07 20.05
C GLY A 124 -15.76 -5.85 18.96
N ILE A 125 -17.07 -5.68 18.89
CA ILE A 125 -17.93 -6.29 17.86
C ILE A 125 -17.97 -5.35 16.66
N LYS A 126 -17.54 -5.83 15.50
CA LYS A 126 -17.34 -5.01 14.30
C LYS A 126 -18.20 -5.46 13.13
N ASN A 127 -18.75 -4.49 12.41
CA ASN A 127 -19.42 -4.66 11.13
C ASN A 127 -18.38 -4.89 10.02
N VAL A 128 -18.54 -5.96 9.26
CA VAL A 128 -17.60 -6.34 8.20
C VAL A 128 -18.29 -6.75 6.91
N LEU A 129 -17.60 -6.52 5.79
CA LEU A 129 -17.79 -7.26 4.55
C LEU A 129 -16.90 -8.51 4.60
N ILE A 130 -17.40 -9.63 4.12
CA ILE A 130 -16.72 -10.92 4.22
C ILE A 130 -16.63 -11.55 2.84
N VAL A 131 -15.44 -11.98 2.45
CA VAL A 131 -15.26 -12.95 1.37
C VAL A 131 -15.10 -14.32 1.99
N HIS A 132 -16.12 -15.16 1.84
CA HIS A 132 -16.09 -16.55 2.31
C HIS A 132 -15.76 -17.48 1.13
N THR A 133 -14.61 -18.13 1.22
CA THR A 133 -14.09 -19.06 0.22
C THR A 133 -13.96 -20.46 0.79
N ILE A 134 -14.53 -21.44 0.08
CA ILE A 134 -14.44 -22.86 0.43
C ILE A 134 -13.48 -23.53 -0.56
N ILE A 135 -12.49 -24.23 -0.04
CA ILE A 135 -11.42 -24.89 -0.79
C ILE A 135 -11.40 -26.38 -0.45
N ASN A 136 -11.29 -27.24 -1.45
CA ASN A 136 -11.12 -28.68 -1.26
C ASN A 136 -9.95 -29.17 -2.10
N ASN A 137 -9.00 -29.86 -1.48
CA ASN A 137 -7.83 -30.42 -2.16
C ASN A 137 -7.20 -29.44 -3.17
N LEU A 138 -6.96 -28.19 -2.71
CA LEU A 138 -6.38 -27.13 -3.54
C LEU A 138 -7.21 -26.84 -4.80
N ASN A 139 -8.53 -26.82 -4.66
CA ASN A 139 -9.46 -26.29 -5.65
C ASN A 139 -10.50 -25.42 -4.94
N ILE A 140 -10.74 -24.22 -5.45
CA ILE A 140 -11.80 -23.34 -4.94
C ILE A 140 -13.13 -23.94 -5.38
N ILE A 141 -13.97 -24.34 -4.42
CA ILE A 141 -15.33 -24.81 -4.67
C ILE A 141 -16.25 -23.62 -4.90
N SER A 142 -16.17 -22.63 -4.02
CA SER A 142 -17.01 -21.43 -4.06
C SER A 142 -16.32 -20.26 -3.38
N SER A 143 -16.65 -19.05 -3.83
CA SER A 143 -16.38 -17.81 -3.11
C SER A 143 -17.63 -16.95 -3.18
N LYS A 144 -18.01 -16.33 -2.06
CA LYS A 144 -19.18 -15.44 -1.97
C LYS A 144 -18.88 -14.24 -1.11
N VAL A 145 -19.56 -13.13 -1.39
CA VAL A 145 -19.56 -11.95 -0.53
C VAL A 145 -20.72 -12.00 0.44
N GLU A 146 -20.43 -11.73 1.71
CA GLU A 146 -21.41 -11.66 2.78
C GLU A 146 -21.19 -10.41 3.64
N TYR A 147 -22.19 -10.07 4.44
CA TYR A 147 -22.12 -8.98 5.41
C TYR A 147 -22.31 -9.57 6.80
N GLY A 148 -21.34 -9.36 7.68
CA GLY A 148 -21.29 -10.02 8.97
C GLY A 148 -20.95 -9.09 10.13
N ILE A 149 -21.06 -9.66 11.33
CA ILE A 149 -20.48 -9.13 12.56
C ILE A 149 -19.44 -10.11 13.09
N ILE A 150 -18.29 -9.60 13.53
CA ILE A 150 -17.21 -10.39 14.14
C ILE A 150 -16.85 -9.81 15.51
N ASN A 151 -16.26 -10.63 16.38
CA ASN A 151 -15.75 -10.17 17.68
C ASN A 151 -14.21 -10.12 17.67
N CYS A 152 -13.66 -8.94 17.46
CA CYS A 152 -12.23 -8.71 17.46
C CYS A 152 -11.61 -8.79 18.86
N SER A 153 -12.41 -8.66 19.93
CA SER A 153 -11.92 -8.71 21.32
C SER A 153 -11.33 -10.06 21.71
N ASN A 154 -11.79 -11.13 21.06
CA ASN A 154 -11.29 -12.50 21.26
C ASN A 154 -10.32 -12.93 20.13
N GLY A 155 -9.98 -12.00 19.23
CA GLY A 155 -9.08 -12.26 18.11
C GLY A 155 -7.62 -12.30 18.53
N LYS A 156 -6.79 -12.89 17.67
CA LYS A 156 -5.33 -12.82 17.77
C LYS A 156 -4.82 -11.70 16.88
N ARG A 157 -4.09 -10.77 17.47
CA ARG A 157 -3.51 -9.63 16.75
C ARG A 157 -2.01 -9.69 16.78
N PHE A 158 -1.39 -9.55 15.62
CA PHE A 158 0.05 -9.64 15.48
C PHE A 158 0.59 -8.50 14.61
N SER A 159 1.79 -8.02 14.93
CA SER A 159 2.66 -7.48 13.88
C SER A 159 3.15 -8.60 12.96
N TYR A 160 3.59 -8.28 11.75
CA TYR A 160 4.24 -9.27 10.87
C TYR A 160 5.37 -10.04 11.57
N GLU A 161 6.23 -9.36 12.33
CA GLU A 161 7.31 -9.99 13.10
C GLU A 161 6.76 -10.90 14.20
N SER A 162 5.79 -10.43 14.99
CA SER A 162 5.22 -11.23 16.06
C SER A 162 4.42 -12.43 15.56
N SER A 163 3.84 -12.37 14.36
CA SER A 163 3.13 -13.51 13.76
C SER A 163 4.06 -14.68 13.44
N VAL A 164 5.31 -14.38 13.06
CA VAL A 164 6.35 -15.40 12.86
C VAL A 164 6.72 -16.07 14.18
N LEU A 165 6.79 -15.29 15.27
CA LEU A 165 7.11 -15.80 16.61
C LEU A 165 5.98 -16.62 17.24
N ASN A 166 4.73 -16.37 16.82
CA ASN A 166 3.52 -17.00 17.35
C ASN A 166 2.85 -17.91 16.33
N LEU A 167 3.64 -18.58 15.50
CA LEU A 167 3.15 -19.48 14.46
C LEU A 167 2.32 -20.62 15.08
N ASP A 168 1.11 -20.81 14.56
CA ASP A 168 0.19 -21.87 14.97
C ASP A 168 -0.42 -22.59 13.74
N ASP A 169 -1.23 -23.62 13.99
CA ASP A 169 -1.85 -24.41 12.93
C ASP A 169 -2.72 -23.58 11.98
N VAL A 170 -3.34 -22.49 12.47
CA VAL A 170 -4.16 -21.60 11.63
C VAL A 170 -3.26 -20.78 10.72
N LEU A 171 -2.17 -20.20 11.24
CA LEU A 171 -1.21 -19.45 10.42
C LEU A 171 -0.50 -20.34 9.40
N LEU A 172 -0.15 -21.59 9.77
CA LEU A 172 0.40 -22.57 8.84
C LEU A 172 -0.58 -22.90 7.71
N LEU A 173 -1.85 -23.14 8.04
CA LEU A 173 -2.90 -23.39 7.06
C LEU A 173 -3.13 -22.15 6.16
N SER A 174 -3.11 -20.94 6.73
CA SER A 174 -3.21 -19.70 5.97
C SER A 174 -2.06 -19.51 4.98
N LEU A 175 -0.83 -19.89 5.37
CA LEU A 175 0.33 -19.88 4.47
C LEU A 175 0.12 -20.87 3.30
N GLU A 176 -0.32 -22.10 3.56
CA GLU A 176 -0.66 -23.07 2.50
C GLU A 176 -1.73 -22.54 1.54
N VAL A 177 -2.80 -21.94 2.09
CA VAL A 177 -3.88 -21.36 1.29
C VAL A 177 -3.35 -20.20 0.43
N SER A 178 -2.47 -19.35 0.97
CA SER A 178 -1.91 -18.23 0.21
C SER A 178 -1.00 -18.66 -0.93
N GLU A 179 -0.15 -19.68 -0.74
CA GLU A 179 0.68 -20.23 -1.80
C GLU A 179 -0.18 -20.89 -2.89
N TYR A 180 -1.27 -21.53 -2.48
CA TYR A 180 -2.25 -22.05 -3.43
C TYR A 180 -2.92 -20.93 -4.25
N LEU A 181 -3.42 -19.87 -3.60
CA LEU A 181 -4.02 -18.72 -4.29
C LEU A 181 -3.02 -18.08 -5.26
N LYS A 182 -1.77 -17.90 -4.82
CA LYS A 182 -0.67 -17.40 -5.64
C LYS A 182 -0.42 -18.29 -6.86
N SER A 183 -0.40 -19.62 -6.68
CA SER A 183 -0.17 -20.57 -7.78
C SER A 183 -1.24 -20.53 -8.88
N LYS A 184 -2.45 -20.05 -8.55
CA LYS A 184 -3.54 -19.85 -9.52
C LYS A 184 -3.40 -18.55 -10.32
N ARG A 185 -2.55 -17.62 -9.89
CA ARG A 185 -2.25 -16.38 -10.63
C ARG A 185 -1.11 -16.63 -11.61
N ASN A 186 -1.31 -16.28 -12.88
CA ASN A 186 -0.29 -16.42 -13.95
C ASN A 186 0.81 -15.34 -13.90
N CYS A 187 1.21 -14.87 -12.72
CA CYS A 187 2.21 -13.81 -12.59
C CYS A 187 3.30 -14.14 -11.58
N SER A 188 4.53 -14.26 -12.09
CA SER A 188 5.76 -14.53 -11.32
C SER A 188 6.37 -13.27 -10.68
N ALA A 189 5.80 -12.07 -10.89
CA ALA A 189 6.62 -10.86 -10.98
C ALA A 189 6.35 -9.73 -9.97
N ILE A 190 5.24 -9.72 -9.23
CA ILE A 190 4.86 -8.52 -8.43
C ILE A 190 5.35 -8.54 -6.98
N ASN A 191 5.65 -9.71 -6.39
CA ASN A 191 5.99 -9.79 -4.96
C ASN A 191 7.51 -9.82 -4.65
N ASP A 192 8.39 -9.88 -5.65
CA ASP A 192 9.82 -10.14 -5.41
C ASP A 192 10.68 -8.88 -5.20
N LEU A 193 10.15 -7.67 -5.40
CA LEU A 193 10.84 -6.44 -5.05
C LEU A 193 10.50 -6.03 -3.61
N SER A 194 11.10 -6.75 -2.65
CA SER A 194 11.08 -6.37 -1.24
C SER A 194 12.05 -5.22 -0.99
N LEU A 195 11.69 -4.05 -1.50
CA LEU A 195 12.42 -2.79 -1.24
C LEU A 195 12.38 -2.50 0.25
N VAL A 196 13.54 -2.16 0.81
CA VAL A 196 13.66 -1.72 2.19
C VAL A 196 13.16 -0.28 2.28
N ILE A 197 12.20 -0.07 3.18
CA ILE A 197 11.61 1.25 3.46
C ILE A 197 12.07 1.65 4.87
N PRO A 198 12.51 2.90 5.08
CA PRO A 198 12.90 3.37 6.40
C PRO A 198 11.70 3.47 7.34
N ILE A 199 11.90 3.06 8.58
CA ILE A 199 10.93 3.14 9.68
C ILE A 199 11.49 4.10 10.72
N VAL A 200 10.67 5.02 11.24
CA VAL A 200 11.10 5.87 12.36
C VAL A 200 10.55 5.30 13.66
N LYS A 201 11.41 5.10 14.65
CA LYS A 201 11.05 4.67 16.00
C LYS A 201 11.83 5.49 17.00
N ASP A 202 11.12 6.14 17.93
CA ASP A 202 11.73 6.95 19.00
C ASP A 202 12.74 8.01 18.50
N SER A 203 12.46 8.63 17.35
CA SER A 203 13.33 9.59 16.62
C SER A 203 14.57 9.01 15.94
N GLU A 204 14.76 7.70 15.98
CA GLU A 204 15.80 6.99 15.23
C GLU A 204 15.22 6.41 13.93
N VAL A 205 16.00 6.45 12.85
CA VAL A 205 15.60 5.80 11.60
C VAL A 205 16.18 4.38 11.58
N ILE A 206 15.33 3.41 11.25
CA ILE A 206 15.70 2.01 11.09
C ILE A 206 15.52 1.66 9.62
N LEU A 207 16.60 1.25 8.96
CA LEU A 207 16.59 0.70 7.62
C LEU A 207 17.09 -0.75 7.69
N LYS A 208 16.17 -1.72 7.64
CA LYS A 208 16.50 -3.14 7.73
C LYS A 208 15.66 -3.97 6.76
N PRO A 209 16.24 -4.94 6.03
CA PRO A 209 15.47 -5.83 5.19
C PRO A 209 14.62 -6.78 6.04
N ASP A 210 13.43 -7.09 5.55
CA ASP A 210 12.61 -8.15 6.15
C ASP A 210 13.34 -9.50 6.04
N ILE A 211 13.26 -10.31 7.09
CA ILE A 211 13.65 -11.73 7.03
C ILE A 211 12.65 -12.52 6.19
N LYS A 212 13.06 -13.70 5.71
CA LYS A 212 12.26 -14.53 4.79
C LYS A 212 10.87 -14.82 5.34
N GLU A 213 10.77 -15.15 6.62
CA GLU A 213 9.54 -15.53 7.30
C GLU A 213 8.56 -14.35 7.38
N VAL A 214 9.05 -13.13 7.64
CA VAL A 214 8.25 -11.90 7.63
C VAL A 214 7.73 -11.61 6.22
N LYS A 215 8.56 -11.82 5.19
CA LYS A 215 8.12 -11.68 3.78
C LYS A 215 7.01 -12.68 3.45
N MET A 216 7.08 -13.91 3.96
CA MET A 216 6.03 -14.91 3.77
C MET A 216 4.69 -14.46 4.37
N MET A 217 4.71 -13.87 5.57
CA MET A 217 3.50 -13.33 6.22
C MET A 217 2.92 -12.13 5.46
N LYS A 218 3.78 -11.19 5.01
CA LYS A 218 3.35 -10.06 4.16
C LYS A 218 2.73 -10.54 2.84
N ASN A 219 3.34 -11.54 2.21
CA ASN A 219 2.82 -12.13 0.98
C ASN A 219 1.48 -12.84 1.22
N MET A 220 1.31 -13.55 2.33
CA MET A 220 0.05 -14.22 2.69
C MET A 220 -1.11 -13.22 2.78
N ILE A 221 -0.93 -12.13 3.55
CA ILE A 221 -1.94 -11.06 3.66
C ILE A 221 -2.18 -10.39 2.30
N ALA A 222 -1.13 -10.13 1.51
CA ALA A 222 -1.28 -9.57 0.18
C ALA A 222 -2.10 -10.47 -0.76
N GLU A 223 -1.88 -11.79 -0.75
CA GLU A 223 -2.65 -12.73 -1.57
C GLU A 223 -4.11 -12.85 -1.10
N PHE A 224 -4.39 -12.78 0.21
CA PHE A 224 -5.76 -12.69 0.72
C PHE A 224 -6.43 -11.41 0.24
N ALA A 225 -5.76 -10.26 0.36
CA ALA A 225 -6.30 -9.00 -0.14
C ALA A 225 -6.55 -9.04 -1.66
N ILE A 226 -5.63 -9.61 -2.45
CA ILE A 226 -5.81 -9.79 -3.90
C ILE A 226 -7.03 -10.66 -4.20
N HIS A 227 -7.15 -11.80 -3.51
CA HIS A 227 -8.28 -12.72 -3.69
C HIS A 227 -9.61 -12.04 -3.36
N ALA A 228 -9.71 -11.38 -2.20
CA ALA A 228 -10.92 -10.65 -1.82
C ALA A 228 -11.28 -9.55 -2.82
N ASN A 229 -10.30 -8.74 -3.22
CA ASN A 229 -10.44 -7.69 -4.24
C ASN A 229 -10.96 -8.24 -5.58
N THR A 230 -10.49 -9.43 -5.99
CA THR A 230 -10.98 -10.12 -7.19
C THR A 230 -12.44 -10.57 -7.03
N ILE A 231 -12.80 -11.16 -5.90
CA ILE A 231 -14.20 -11.59 -5.65
C ILE A 231 -15.14 -10.39 -5.59
N PHE A 232 -14.78 -9.31 -4.88
CA PHE A 232 -15.57 -8.08 -4.88
C PHE A 232 -15.76 -7.50 -6.29
N ALA A 233 -14.72 -7.52 -7.13
CA ALA A 233 -14.84 -7.06 -8.51
C ALA A 233 -15.75 -7.94 -9.36
N GLN A 234 -15.81 -9.25 -9.10
CA GLN A 234 -16.71 -10.20 -9.79
C GLN A 234 -18.17 -10.02 -9.38
N GLU A 235 -18.42 -9.59 -8.14
CA GLU A 235 -19.76 -9.25 -7.66
C GLU A 235 -20.30 -7.95 -8.26
N LEU A 236 -19.46 -7.07 -8.81
CA LEU A 236 -19.92 -5.85 -9.47
C LEU A 236 -20.38 -6.12 -10.91
N ASP A 237 -21.56 -5.63 -11.27
CA ASP A 237 -22.07 -5.69 -12.66
C ASP A 237 -21.38 -4.64 -13.55
N ILE A 238 -21.45 -4.83 -14.88
CA ILE A 238 -20.82 -3.92 -15.88
C ILE A 238 -21.26 -2.45 -15.70
N ASN A 239 -22.47 -2.22 -15.22
CA ASN A 239 -23.02 -0.87 -15.01
C ASN A 239 -22.55 -0.23 -13.70
N ASN A 240 -21.96 -1.00 -12.78
CA ASN A 240 -21.52 -0.56 -11.45
C ASN A 240 -19.99 -0.75 -11.28
N LEU A 241 -19.23 -0.61 -12.37
CA LEU A 241 -17.80 -0.82 -12.37
C LEU A 241 -17.07 0.39 -11.80
N PHE A 242 -16.33 0.18 -10.71
CA PHE A 242 -15.21 1.01 -10.30
C PHE A 242 -13.99 0.11 -10.18
N LEU A 243 -13.22 0.01 -11.25
CA LEU A 243 -12.11 -0.94 -11.40
C LEU A 243 -10.78 -0.23 -11.23
N ARG A 244 -9.80 -0.99 -10.74
CA ARG A 244 -8.40 -0.58 -10.80
C ARG A 244 -7.79 -1.13 -12.07
N LYS A 245 -7.29 -0.24 -12.93
CA LYS A 245 -6.54 -0.53 -14.13
C LYS A 245 -5.04 -0.41 -13.84
N LEU A 246 -4.23 -1.35 -14.33
CA LEU A 246 -2.79 -1.16 -14.49
C LEU A 246 -2.49 -0.95 -15.98
N GLU A 247 -1.89 0.19 -16.31
CA GLU A 247 -1.40 0.50 -17.66
C GLU A 247 0.13 0.41 -17.71
N LEU A 248 0.63 -0.24 -18.76
CA LEU A 248 2.03 -0.17 -19.17
C LEU A 248 2.19 1.01 -20.12
N HIS A 249 3.01 1.99 -19.75
CA HIS A 249 3.22 3.17 -20.59
C HIS A 249 4.22 2.96 -21.74
N ASP A 250 4.99 1.87 -21.78
CA ASP A 250 5.94 1.56 -22.86
C ASP A 250 6.04 0.03 -23.06
N LYS A 251 6.12 -0.42 -24.33
CA LYS A 251 6.09 -1.85 -24.73
C LYS A 251 7.45 -2.54 -24.80
N ASP A 252 8.55 -1.79 -24.68
CA ASP A 252 9.91 -2.30 -24.89
C ASP A 252 10.68 -2.37 -23.56
N TYR A 253 10.47 -3.44 -22.80
CA TYR A 253 11.27 -3.74 -21.62
C TYR A 253 11.67 -5.23 -21.62
N ASP A 254 12.98 -5.48 -21.63
CA ASP A 254 13.55 -6.83 -21.64
C ASP A 254 13.57 -7.49 -20.23
N ASN A 255 13.23 -6.74 -19.17
CA ASN A 255 13.28 -7.25 -17.80
C ASN A 255 12.17 -6.66 -16.90
N ILE A 256 11.60 -7.48 -16.01
CA ILE A 256 10.53 -7.11 -15.05
C ILE A 256 10.96 -5.95 -14.13
N HIS A 257 12.24 -5.90 -13.78
CA HIS A 257 12.81 -4.79 -13.01
C HIS A 257 12.66 -3.44 -13.71
N ASP A 258 12.83 -3.38 -15.04
CA ASP A 258 12.64 -2.14 -15.79
C ASP A 258 11.16 -1.77 -15.93
N LEU A 259 10.25 -2.76 -15.90
CA LEU A 259 8.79 -2.58 -15.92
C LEU A 259 8.28 -1.91 -14.63
N ILE A 260 8.85 -2.29 -13.48
CA ILE A 260 8.50 -1.76 -12.15
C ILE A 260 9.24 -0.45 -11.87
N GLU A 261 10.52 -0.34 -12.27
CA GLU A 261 11.29 0.91 -12.19
C GLU A 261 10.80 1.98 -13.18
N ASN A 262 10.18 1.59 -14.31
CA ASN A 262 9.68 2.51 -15.33
C ASN A 262 8.26 2.19 -15.84
N LYS A 263 7.26 2.61 -15.05
CA LYS A 263 5.89 2.98 -15.51
C LYS A 263 4.83 1.87 -15.66
N ILE A 264 4.57 1.11 -14.60
CA ILE A 264 3.20 0.63 -14.34
C ILE A 264 2.43 1.74 -13.61
N CYS A 265 1.49 2.36 -14.29
CA CYS A 265 0.56 3.30 -13.67
C CYS A 265 -0.72 2.57 -13.27
N ALA A 266 -1.01 2.54 -11.97
CA ALA A 266 -2.31 2.13 -11.48
C ALA A 266 -3.25 3.32 -11.49
N SER A 267 -4.37 3.20 -12.19
CA SER A 267 -5.44 4.19 -12.23
C SER A 267 -6.79 3.55 -11.93
N TYR A 268 -7.73 4.32 -11.41
CA TYR A 268 -9.12 3.91 -11.34
C TYR A 268 -9.83 4.24 -12.65
N THR A 269 -10.80 3.40 -13.02
CA THR A 269 -11.63 3.56 -14.21
C THR A 269 -12.99 2.90 -14.00
N ASN A 270 -14.01 3.40 -14.67
CA ASN A 270 -15.34 2.78 -14.71
C ASN A 270 -15.58 1.92 -15.97
N LYS A 271 -14.55 1.73 -16.80
CA LYS A 271 -14.64 0.93 -18.03
C LYS A 271 -14.24 -0.52 -17.74
N ASN A 272 -14.94 -1.47 -18.35
CA ASN A 272 -14.59 -2.89 -18.25
C ASN A 272 -13.23 -3.15 -18.91
N ILE A 273 -12.23 -3.48 -18.10
CA ILE A 273 -10.86 -3.74 -18.56
C ILE A 273 -10.37 -5.03 -17.91
N LYS A 274 -9.95 -5.98 -18.75
CA LYS A 274 -9.25 -7.17 -18.28
C LYS A 274 -7.85 -6.79 -17.80
N HIS A 275 -7.50 -7.27 -16.63
CA HIS A 275 -6.33 -6.81 -15.90
C HIS A 275 -5.12 -7.74 -16.12
N ASP A 276 -4.24 -7.39 -17.05
CA ASP A 276 -3.15 -8.27 -17.52
C ASP A 276 -1.98 -8.44 -16.51
N LEU A 277 -1.72 -7.46 -15.64
CA LEU A 277 -0.50 -7.44 -14.80
C LEU A 277 -0.62 -8.11 -13.42
N ILE A 278 -1.82 -8.20 -12.83
CA ILE A 278 -2.06 -8.93 -11.56
C ILE A 278 -2.28 -10.44 -11.84
N GLY A 279 -2.34 -10.85 -13.10
CA GLY A 279 -2.48 -12.26 -13.48
C GLY A 279 -3.84 -12.86 -13.14
N THR A 280 -4.83 -12.02 -12.83
CA THR A 280 -6.22 -12.43 -12.67
C THR A 280 -6.88 -12.42 -14.04
N ASN A 281 -7.43 -13.55 -14.49
CA ASN A 281 -8.18 -13.64 -15.75
C ASN A 281 -9.54 -12.87 -15.72
N SER A 282 -9.80 -12.10 -14.66
CA SER A 282 -11.04 -11.38 -14.35
C SER A 282 -10.80 -9.91 -13.99
N CYS A 283 -11.89 -9.16 -13.76
CA CYS A 283 -11.87 -7.81 -13.21
C CYS A 283 -11.19 -7.75 -11.82
N TYR A 284 -10.63 -6.59 -11.47
CA TYR A 284 -9.96 -6.33 -10.18
C TYR A 284 -10.29 -4.91 -9.68
N THR A 285 -10.52 -4.76 -8.38
CA THR A 285 -10.73 -3.46 -7.73
C THR A 285 -10.11 -3.42 -6.34
N HIS A 286 -9.94 -2.25 -5.76
CA HIS A 286 -9.56 -2.12 -4.35
C HIS A 286 -10.80 -2.05 -3.47
N SER A 287 -10.89 -2.93 -2.48
CA SER A 287 -12.02 -2.99 -1.54
C SER A 287 -11.64 -3.52 -0.15
N THR A 288 -10.34 -3.61 0.13
CA THR A 288 -9.73 -4.26 1.31
C THR A 288 -9.08 -3.26 2.27
N SER A 289 -9.17 -1.95 1.99
CA SER A 289 -8.61 -0.91 2.86
C SER A 289 -9.50 0.34 2.97
N PRO A 290 -10.78 0.18 3.33
CA PRO A 290 -11.77 1.25 3.29
C PRO A 290 -11.56 2.36 4.31
N LEU A 291 -10.85 2.15 5.43
CA LEU A 291 -10.52 3.18 6.41
C LEU A 291 -9.44 4.14 5.93
N ARG A 292 -8.68 3.75 4.89
CA ARG A 292 -7.59 4.57 4.34
C ARG A 292 -7.71 4.90 2.85
N ARG A 293 -8.65 4.32 2.11
CA ARG A 293 -8.84 4.60 0.68
C ARG A 293 -10.30 4.85 0.33
N THR A 294 -10.56 5.99 -0.31
CA THR A 294 -11.92 6.33 -0.74
C THR A 294 -12.46 5.42 -1.84
N SER A 295 -11.57 4.90 -2.70
CA SER A 295 -11.96 3.93 -3.74
C SER A 295 -12.69 2.72 -3.18
N ASP A 296 -12.25 2.25 -2.02
CA ASP A 296 -12.77 1.05 -1.37
C ASP A 296 -14.15 1.34 -0.79
N CYS A 297 -14.37 2.54 -0.23
CA CYS A 297 -15.70 2.98 0.19
C CYS A 297 -16.69 3.08 -0.97
N ILE A 298 -16.26 3.59 -2.14
CA ILE A 298 -17.10 3.63 -3.35
C ILE A 298 -17.53 2.21 -3.72
N VAL A 299 -16.59 1.25 -3.73
CA VAL A 299 -16.88 -0.16 -4.01
C VAL A 299 -17.83 -0.75 -2.97
N HIS A 300 -17.64 -0.48 -1.68
CA HIS A 300 -18.53 -0.95 -0.62
C HIS A 300 -19.97 -0.46 -0.81
N PHE A 301 -20.17 0.81 -1.16
CA PHE A 301 -21.50 1.35 -1.47
C PHE A 301 -22.13 0.68 -2.70
N LEU A 302 -21.36 0.44 -3.77
CA LEU A 302 -21.83 -0.25 -4.97
C LEU A 302 -22.21 -1.72 -4.69
N LEU A 303 -21.43 -2.42 -3.86
CA LEU A 303 -21.74 -3.78 -3.42
C LEU A 303 -23.04 -3.80 -2.59
N LYS A 304 -23.17 -2.86 -1.66
CA LYS A 304 -24.37 -2.74 -0.80
C LYS A 304 -25.62 -2.42 -1.59
N SER A 305 -25.55 -1.52 -2.57
CA SER A 305 -26.71 -1.22 -3.42
C SER A 305 -27.14 -2.45 -4.20
N LYS A 306 -26.20 -3.24 -4.73
CA LYS A 306 -26.52 -4.50 -5.40
C LYS A 306 -27.14 -5.52 -4.43
N PHE A 307 -26.54 -5.71 -3.26
CA PHE A 307 -27.03 -6.64 -2.24
C PHE A 307 -28.45 -6.30 -1.76
N LEU A 308 -28.73 -5.01 -1.58
CA LEU A 308 -30.03 -4.49 -1.16
C LEU A 308 -31.03 -4.33 -2.32
N LEU A 309 -30.64 -4.67 -3.56
CA LEU A 309 -31.44 -4.49 -4.77
C LEU A 309 -31.89 -3.03 -4.98
N LEU A 310 -31.03 -2.07 -4.63
CA LEU A 310 -31.22 -0.64 -4.82
C LEU A 310 -30.58 -0.14 -6.12
N GLU A 311 -31.00 1.04 -6.58
CA GLU A 311 -30.29 1.75 -7.64
C GLU A 311 -28.87 2.10 -7.21
N SER A 312 -27.98 2.24 -8.20
CA SER A 312 -26.59 2.63 -7.95
C SER A 312 -26.55 3.96 -7.19
N PRO A 313 -25.76 4.07 -6.11
CA PRO A 313 -25.55 5.32 -5.37
C PRO A 313 -24.89 6.40 -6.23
N PHE A 314 -24.25 6.02 -7.33
CA PHE A 314 -23.46 6.90 -8.17
C PHE A 314 -23.79 6.72 -9.64
N THR A 315 -23.88 7.84 -10.36
CA THR A 315 -23.97 7.83 -11.83
C THR A 315 -22.61 7.52 -12.46
N HIS A 316 -22.60 7.11 -13.73
CA HIS A 316 -21.36 6.91 -14.47
C HIS A 316 -20.46 8.15 -14.51
N GLU A 317 -21.06 9.34 -14.65
CA GLU A 317 -20.35 10.63 -14.67
C GLU A 317 -19.70 10.94 -13.31
N GLN A 318 -20.40 10.65 -12.21
CA GLN A 318 -19.82 10.75 -10.87
C GLN A 318 -18.65 9.79 -10.68
N LEU A 319 -18.79 8.53 -11.09
CA LEU A 319 -17.71 7.54 -11.00
C LEU A 319 -16.48 7.93 -11.84
N GLU A 320 -16.66 8.51 -13.03
CA GLU A 320 -15.56 9.02 -13.85
C GLU A 320 -14.85 10.20 -13.16
N THR A 321 -15.64 11.13 -12.62
CA THR A 321 -15.12 12.28 -11.86
C THR A 321 -14.33 11.82 -10.63
N PHE A 322 -14.85 10.85 -9.87
CA PHE A 322 -14.16 10.30 -8.70
C PHE A 322 -12.85 9.61 -9.10
N ALA A 323 -12.85 8.84 -10.19
CA ALA A 323 -11.64 8.21 -10.69
C ALA A 323 -10.53 9.26 -10.98
N ASP A 324 -10.86 10.36 -11.65
CA ASP A 324 -9.91 11.42 -11.96
C ASP A 324 -9.35 12.11 -10.70
N ILE A 325 -10.22 12.43 -9.74
CA ILE A 325 -9.81 13.02 -8.45
C ILE A 325 -8.85 12.07 -7.72
N LEU A 326 -9.22 10.80 -7.58
CA LEU A 326 -8.43 9.80 -6.86
C LEU A 326 -7.11 9.49 -7.58
N ASN A 327 -7.09 9.47 -8.91
CA ASN A 327 -5.87 9.28 -9.69
C ASN A 327 -4.89 10.44 -9.48
N LYS A 328 -5.37 11.68 -9.45
CA LYS A 328 -4.56 12.85 -9.14
C LYS A 328 -4.01 12.78 -7.72
N LYS A 329 -4.86 12.47 -6.73
CA LYS A 329 -4.47 12.35 -5.32
C LYS A 329 -3.44 11.24 -5.08
N ASN A 330 -3.63 10.08 -5.69
CA ASN A 330 -2.67 8.98 -5.61
C ASN A 330 -1.29 9.37 -6.17
N LYS A 331 -1.24 10.17 -7.23
CA LYS A 331 0.02 10.68 -7.78
C LYS A 331 0.70 11.65 -6.82
N GLU A 332 -0.05 12.58 -6.23
CA GLU A 332 0.45 13.51 -5.20
C GLU A 332 1.02 12.74 -3.99
N MET A 333 0.27 11.74 -3.49
CA MET A 333 0.67 10.95 -2.32
C MET A 333 1.89 10.06 -2.57
N LYS A 334 1.98 9.43 -3.74
CA LYS A 334 3.19 8.67 -4.14
C LYS A 334 4.43 9.56 -4.15
N GLN A 335 4.32 10.77 -4.68
CA GLN A 335 5.44 11.72 -4.70
C GLN A 335 5.84 12.15 -3.28
N LEU A 336 4.86 12.34 -2.41
CA LEU A 336 5.09 12.69 -1.01
C LEU A 336 5.80 11.54 -0.25
N GLN A 337 5.27 10.32 -0.32
CA GLN A 337 5.87 9.13 0.29
C GLN A 337 7.29 8.86 -0.21
N PHE A 338 7.52 9.08 -1.50
CA PHE A 338 8.84 8.94 -2.10
C PHE A 338 9.85 9.96 -1.54
N LYS A 339 9.43 11.23 -1.39
CA LYS A 339 10.25 12.28 -0.77
C LYS A 339 10.54 11.98 0.69
N ASP A 340 9.53 11.52 1.45
CA ASP A 340 9.67 11.12 2.85
C ASP A 340 10.68 9.97 2.99
N SER A 341 10.46 8.88 2.26
CA SER A 341 11.34 7.70 2.27
C SER A 341 12.78 8.05 1.89
N LYS A 342 12.96 8.93 0.90
CA LYS A 342 14.29 9.43 0.52
C LYS A 342 14.96 10.20 1.65
N LEU A 343 14.25 11.15 2.25
CA LEU A 343 14.80 11.95 3.33
C LEU A 343 15.20 11.09 4.52
N ARG A 344 14.34 10.13 4.90
CA ARG A 344 14.63 9.19 5.98
C ARG A 344 15.77 8.24 5.67
N THR A 345 15.89 7.80 4.42
CA THR A 345 17.04 7.00 4.01
C THR A 345 18.35 7.78 4.13
N PHE A 346 18.36 9.07 3.77
CA PHE A 346 19.53 9.92 3.93
C PHE A 346 19.83 10.24 5.40
N GLN A 347 18.81 10.46 6.22
CA GLN A 347 18.97 10.55 7.66
C GLN A 347 19.62 9.28 8.23
N TRP A 348 19.15 8.10 7.83
CA TRP A 348 19.73 6.83 8.23
C TRP A 348 21.20 6.73 7.82
N ILE A 349 21.55 7.09 6.57
CA ILE A 349 22.97 7.12 6.11
C ILE A 349 23.81 8.02 7.03
N ALA A 350 23.28 9.18 7.42
CA ALA A 350 24.00 10.11 8.28
C ALA A 350 24.23 9.56 9.70
N GLU A 351 23.18 8.98 10.31
CA GLU A 351 23.25 8.35 11.64
C GLU A 351 24.19 7.14 11.64
N GLU A 352 24.12 6.32 10.59
CA GLU A 352 24.95 5.14 10.41
C GLU A 352 26.43 5.54 10.23
N LEU A 353 26.74 6.61 9.47
CA LEU A 353 28.10 7.15 9.31
C LEU A 353 28.67 7.78 10.60
N GLU A 354 27.84 8.27 11.53
CA GLU A 354 28.31 8.73 12.84
C GLU A 354 28.81 7.56 13.72
N SER A 355 28.29 6.34 13.52
CA SER A 355 28.53 5.19 14.39
C SER A 355 29.47 4.11 13.79
N ARG A 356 29.62 4.05 12.47
CA ARG A 356 30.45 3.06 11.77
C ARG A 356 31.82 3.57 11.36
N LEU A 357 32.81 2.66 11.32
CA LEU A 357 34.17 2.98 10.83
C LEU A 357 34.34 2.83 9.32
N ASN A 358 33.55 1.96 8.68
CA ASN A 358 33.69 1.63 7.26
C ASN A 358 32.77 2.51 6.39
N PRO A 359 33.13 2.86 5.14
CA PRO A 359 32.24 3.60 4.23
C PRO A 359 30.95 2.85 3.88
N ILE A 360 29.83 3.55 3.62
CA ILE A 360 28.57 2.99 3.09
C ILE A 360 28.71 2.71 1.61
N LYS A 361 28.47 1.47 1.20
CA LYS A 361 28.55 1.09 -0.22
C LYS A 361 27.18 1.33 -0.87
N ILE A 362 27.09 2.22 -1.83
CA ILE A 362 25.85 2.40 -2.60
C ILE A 362 26.02 1.88 -4.03
N LYS A 363 24.97 1.28 -4.59
CA LYS A 363 24.89 0.91 -6.01
C LYS A 363 23.90 1.83 -6.70
N VAL A 364 24.35 2.47 -7.78
CA VAL A 364 23.59 3.50 -8.49
C VAL A 364 23.42 3.10 -9.95
N LYS A 365 22.19 3.17 -10.46
CA LYS A 365 21.82 2.97 -11.87
C LYS A 365 21.59 4.33 -12.52
N LEU A 366 22.12 4.54 -13.72
CA LEU A 366 21.81 5.71 -14.52
C LEU A 366 20.42 5.55 -15.14
N MET A 367 19.56 6.55 -14.98
CA MET A 367 18.25 6.60 -15.62
C MET A 367 18.31 7.48 -16.87
N LYS A 368 17.35 7.32 -17.79
CA LYS A 368 17.25 8.17 -18.99
C LYS A 368 17.21 9.65 -18.57
N SER A 369 18.26 10.41 -18.90
CA SER A 369 18.33 11.84 -18.64
C SER A 369 17.27 12.59 -19.44
N LYS A 370 16.53 13.50 -18.80
CA LYS A 370 15.56 14.38 -19.47
C LYS A 370 15.93 15.83 -19.20
N GLY A 371 16.02 16.63 -20.26
CA GLY A 371 16.29 18.07 -20.16
C GLY A 371 17.68 18.38 -19.57
N PHE A 372 17.72 19.29 -18.59
CA PHE A 372 18.93 19.81 -17.96
C PHE A 372 19.36 19.02 -16.71
N PHE A 373 18.93 17.76 -16.57
CA PHE A 373 19.21 16.96 -15.37
C PHE A 373 19.67 15.54 -15.72
N ILE A 374 20.61 15.03 -14.93
CA ILE A 374 20.98 13.61 -14.87
C ILE A 374 20.15 13.00 -13.75
N ASN A 375 19.36 11.98 -14.08
CA ASN A 375 18.58 11.24 -13.11
C ASN A 375 19.29 9.93 -12.81
N LEU A 376 19.50 9.67 -11.53
CA LEU A 376 20.14 8.47 -11.01
C LEU A 376 19.17 7.77 -10.05
N MET A 377 19.34 6.46 -9.91
CA MET A 377 18.58 5.64 -8.98
C MET A 377 19.55 4.85 -8.11
N ILE A 378 19.57 5.14 -6.82
CA ILE A 378 20.26 4.32 -5.83
C ILE A 378 19.38 3.07 -5.63
N ILE A 379 19.90 1.94 -6.07
CA ILE A 379 19.20 0.65 -6.07
C ILE A 379 19.65 -0.28 -4.95
N LYS A 380 20.84 -0.04 -4.36
CA LYS A 380 21.30 -0.74 -3.16
C LYS A 380 22.06 0.18 -2.21
N ILE A 381 21.89 -0.06 -0.92
CA ILE A 381 22.71 0.47 0.17
C ILE A 381 23.24 -0.72 0.96
N ASP A 382 24.56 -0.89 0.98
CA ASP A 382 25.26 -2.10 1.40
C ASP A 382 24.63 -3.36 0.75
N ASN A 383 23.92 -4.18 1.52
CA ASN A 383 23.23 -5.38 1.02
C ASN A 383 21.70 -5.21 0.86
N MET A 384 21.18 -4.01 1.12
CA MET A 384 19.76 -3.71 1.12
C MET A 384 19.30 -3.20 -0.24
N ASP A 385 18.23 -3.77 -0.77
CA ASP A 385 17.58 -3.28 -1.98
C ASP A 385 16.73 -2.05 -1.64
N VAL A 386 17.01 -0.92 -2.29
CA VAL A 386 16.32 0.35 -2.07
C VAL A 386 15.94 0.96 -3.41
N ASN A 387 15.10 1.99 -3.41
CA ASN A 387 14.78 2.74 -4.62
C ASN A 387 14.71 4.23 -4.33
N ILE A 388 15.87 4.89 -4.36
CA ILE A 388 15.99 6.31 -4.03
C ILE A 388 16.49 7.07 -5.25
N SER A 389 15.76 8.09 -5.71
CA SER A 389 16.24 8.92 -6.83
C SER A 389 17.31 9.89 -6.35
N TYR A 390 18.22 10.22 -7.24
CA TYR A 390 19.21 11.26 -7.04
C TYR A 390 19.40 12.04 -8.34
N THR A 391 19.31 13.36 -8.29
CA THR A 391 19.30 14.23 -9.47
C THR A 391 20.42 15.24 -9.44
N LEU A 392 21.21 15.27 -10.52
CA LEU A 392 22.30 16.23 -10.73
C LEU A 392 21.95 17.22 -11.83
N LYS A 393 22.35 18.49 -11.67
CA LYS A 393 22.20 19.47 -12.74
C LYS A 393 23.20 19.20 -13.87
N MET A 394 22.73 19.24 -15.11
CA MET A 394 23.57 19.01 -16.29
C MET A 394 24.48 20.22 -16.57
N ASN A 395 25.75 19.95 -16.85
CA ASN A 395 26.70 20.92 -17.39
C ASN A 395 27.55 20.26 -18.51
N ASN A 396 28.40 21.02 -19.20
CA ASN A 396 29.17 20.51 -20.33
C ASN A 396 30.13 19.37 -19.95
N LYS A 397 30.75 19.41 -18.77
CA LYS A 397 31.64 18.35 -18.28
C LYS A 397 30.86 17.06 -18.01
N ARG A 398 29.77 17.17 -17.24
CA ARG A 398 28.85 16.08 -16.90
C ARG A 398 28.24 15.42 -18.14
N LYS A 399 27.95 16.20 -19.20
CA LYS A 399 27.43 15.67 -20.46
C LYS A 399 28.42 14.76 -21.17
N ASN A 400 29.71 15.08 -21.14
CA ASN A 400 30.75 14.22 -21.72
C ASN A 400 30.90 12.96 -20.87
N LYS A 401 30.94 13.11 -19.55
CA LYS A 401 31.04 11.98 -18.63
C LYS A 401 29.86 11.00 -18.73
N LEU A 402 28.65 11.52 -18.93
CA LEU A 402 27.46 10.70 -19.15
C LEU A 402 27.59 9.81 -20.39
N LYS A 403 28.22 10.30 -21.47
CA LYS A 403 28.45 9.47 -22.67
C LYS A 403 29.37 8.30 -22.39
N GLU A 404 30.40 8.49 -21.56
CA GLU A 404 31.31 7.41 -21.13
C GLU A 404 30.58 6.40 -20.23
N LEU A 405 29.70 6.88 -19.35
CA LEU A 405 29.01 6.05 -18.36
C LEU A 405 27.74 5.37 -18.90
N ASN A 406 27.21 5.79 -20.06
CA ASN A 406 26.00 5.20 -20.66
C ASN A 406 26.19 3.72 -21.06
N GLU A 407 27.43 3.24 -21.19
CA GLU A 407 27.73 1.82 -21.44
C GLU A 407 27.77 0.98 -20.14
N ILE A 408 27.67 1.62 -18.97
CA ILE A 408 27.75 0.96 -17.66
C ILE A 408 26.34 0.83 -17.07
N ASN A 409 25.92 -0.42 -16.83
CA ASN A 409 24.60 -0.72 -16.24
C ASN A 409 24.40 -0.13 -14.83
N SER A 410 25.46 -0.08 -14.01
CA SER A 410 25.41 0.48 -12.66
C SER A 410 26.81 0.76 -12.10
N ILE A 411 26.93 1.73 -11.21
CA ILE A 411 28.17 2.17 -10.57
C ILE A 411 28.09 1.86 -9.07
N ILE A 412 29.21 1.47 -8.46
CA ILE A 412 29.29 1.24 -7.01
C ILE A 412 30.23 2.26 -6.39
N ILE A 413 29.80 2.87 -5.28
CA ILE A 413 30.43 4.04 -4.68
C ILE A 413 30.50 3.85 -3.18
N ASN A 414 31.62 4.23 -2.59
CA ASN A 414 31.78 4.28 -1.14
C ASN A 414 31.48 5.69 -0.65
N ILE A 415 30.50 5.82 0.21
CA ILE A 415 30.08 7.07 0.85
C ILE A 415 30.71 7.12 2.23
N THR A 416 31.48 8.17 2.48
CA THR A 416 32.14 8.44 3.77
C THR A 416 31.54 9.63 4.50
N LYS A 417 30.79 10.47 3.78
CA LYS A 417 30.08 11.62 4.32
C LYS A 417 28.78 11.85 3.58
N ILE A 418 27.85 12.49 4.25
CA ILE A 418 26.61 12.98 3.66
C ILE A 418 26.37 14.40 4.16
N ASN A 419 26.02 15.30 3.26
CA ASN A 419 25.65 16.66 3.62
C ASN A 419 24.14 16.78 3.74
N PRO A 420 23.62 17.67 4.62
CA PRO A 420 22.19 17.90 4.70
C PRO A 420 21.63 18.43 3.38
N PHE A 421 20.47 17.92 2.99
CA PHE A 421 19.76 18.32 1.79
C PHE A 421 19.31 19.79 1.88
N ILE A 422 19.49 20.57 0.81
CA ILE A 422 19.04 21.98 0.74
C ILE A 422 17.86 22.12 -0.23
N ASN A 423 18.12 22.20 -1.54
CA ASN A 423 17.11 22.42 -2.59
C ASN A 423 17.19 21.40 -3.74
N TYR A 424 18.34 20.75 -3.90
CA TYR A 424 18.63 19.75 -4.92
C TYR A 424 19.40 18.61 -4.28
N ASP A 425 19.39 17.45 -4.92
CA ASP A 425 20.14 16.29 -4.42
C ASP A 425 21.64 16.55 -4.51
N GLU A 426 22.07 17.23 -5.57
CA GLU A 426 23.45 17.68 -5.76
C GLU A 426 24.01 18.37 -4.50
N GLY A 427 25.18 17.91 -4.07
CA GLY A 427 25.88 18.28 -2.86
C GLY A 427 25.61 17.34 -1.69
N THR A 428 24.53 16.55 -1.72
CA THR A 428 24.14 15.66 -0.60
C THR A 428 25.11 14.49 -0.48
N LEU A 429 25.51 13.86 -1.59
CA LEU A 429 26.47 12.75 -1.65
C LEU A 429 27.70 13.16 -2.48
N PRO A 430 28.71 13.82 -1.88
CA PRO A 430 29.83 14.40 -2.63
C PRO A 430 30.62 13.38 -3.47
N GLU A 431 30.79 12.17 -2.95
CA GLU A 431 31.49 11.08 -3.64
C GLU A 431 30.72 10.59 -4.87
N LEU A 432 29.38 10.68 -4.86
CA LEU A 432 28.57 10.38 -6.03
C LEU A 432 28.65 11.52 -7.06
N ASP A 433 28.59 12.77 -6.59
CA ASP A 433 28.68 13.95 -7.46
C ASP A 433 30.01 13.97 -8.23
N ALA A 434 31.12 13.66 -7.56
CA ALA A 434 32.48 13.67 -8.09
C ALA A 434 32.69 12.69 -9.27
N ILE A 435 31.85 11.66 -9.42
CA ILE A 435 31.93 10.72 -10.56
C ILE A 435 31.57 11.41 -11.88
N PHE A 436 30.76 12.47 -11.80
CA PHE A 436 30.26 13.20 -12.96
C PHE A 436 31.03 14.50 -13.23
N GLU A 437 31.92 14.92 -12.33
CA GLU A 437 32.77 16.12 -12.49
C GLU A 437 34.04 15.87 -13.30
#